data_AF-A0A9W6KA00-F1
#
_entry.id   AF-A0A9W6KA00-F1
#
_cell.length_a   1.000
_cell.length_b   1.000
_cell.length_c   1.000
_cell.angle_alpha   90.00
_cell.angle_beta   90.00
_cell.angle_gamma   90.00
#
_symmetry.space_group_name_H-M   'P 1'
#
loop_
_entity.id
_entity.type
_entity.pdbx_description
1 polymer ?
#
loop_
_entity_poly.entity_id
_entity_poly.type
_entity_poly.pdbx_seq_one_letter_code
_entity_poly.pdbx_strand_id
1 'polypeptide(L)'
;MKLAVPEAGHYGALITNDSFEVLMRKDVNYSEGLFLRWKHNSDYSPSKFVRYLLCEDFCISAEFIKIPVHLIFFKGGTLVNFLMKYSGGDIEAAGFKWVSIREAWDEVAKLDSDEVRIGECSSLSILNDWIHHQRRKVAEKEIKESQMESYGAFDALCHRARAALDMYPGYFDGVGMYSEFMQSMIEAAAGEIDRVDNFSLYLDDLCSKAEKPGRSYLREKDLITIVRFSLASAYRRLCEEKHDDFSAECLRAEKFIAFLEQIYAEVSPELRARAIKGGGASRRGHVKSDEIKKVESVILKVLENKKLYGKHDQQYEIARKITENVLSEISSLGIGDIFSLGDLRQFIWDFLIENKAARALLK
;
A
#
# COMPACT_ATOMS: atom_id res chain seq x y z
N MET A 1 5.39 -36.52 -7.94
CA MET A 1 4.40 -36.33 -6.86
C MET A 1 3.36 -35.34 -7.36
N LYS A 2 2.09 -35.72 -7.57
CA LYS A 2 1.05 -34.76 -7.98
C LYS A 2 0.75 -33.88 -6.76
N LEU A 3 1.01 -32.57 -6.85
CA LEU A 3 0.64 -31.63 -5.79
C LEU A 3 -0.89 -31.67 -5.64
N ALA A 4 -1.37 -32.10 -4.47
CA ALA A 4 -2.78 -32.09 -4.14
C ALA A 4 -3.19 -30.68 -3.70
N VAL A 5 -4.37 -30.22 -4.15
CA VAL A 5 -4.95 -28.96 -3.67
C VAL A 5 -5.22 -29.10 -2.17
N PRO A 6 -4.82 -28.13 -1.33
CA PRO A 6 -5.12 -28.18 0.10
C PRO A 6 -6.62 -28.27 0.38
N GLU A 7 -6.99 -29.01 1.42
CA GLU A 7 -8.36 -29.04 1.92
C GLU A 7 -8.66 -27.71 2.62
N ALA A 8 -9.75 -27.05 2.20
CA ALA A 8 -10.16 -25.75 2.73
C ALA A 8 -11.68 -25.67 2.82
N GLY A 9 -12.18 -24.87 3.77
CA GLY A 9 -13.62 -24.65 3.94
C GLY A 9 -14.23 -23.86 2.78
N HIS A 10 -13.41 -23.10 2.05
CA HIS A 10 -13.81 -22.32 0.88
C HIS A 10 -12.76 -22.44 -0.23
N TYR A 11 -13.25 -22.38 -1.47
CA TYR A 11 -12.43 -22.31 -2.67
C TYR A 11 -12.79 -21.06 -3.46
N GLY A 12 -11.79 -20.27 -3.85
CA GLY A 12 -11.96 -19.05 -4.61
C GLY A 12 -11.31 -19.09 -5.99
N ALA A 13 -11.70 -18.16 -6.85
CA ALA A 13 -11.10 -17.95 -8.16
C ALA A 13 -10.58 -16.51 -8.28
N LEU A 14 -9.29 -16.40 -8.58
CA LEU A 14 -8.62 -15.15 -8.93
C LEU A 14 -8.32 -15.21 -10.43
N ILE A 15 -9.05 -14.42 -11.21
CA ILE A 15 -9.03 -14.49 -12.67
C ILE A 15 -8.34 -13.26 -13.22
N THR A 16 -7.44 -13.48 -14.18
CA THR A 16 -6.75 -12.43 -14.93
C THR A 16 -6.80 -12.67 -16.43
N ASN A 17 -6.61 -11.62 -17.23
CA ASN A 17 -6.59 -11.69 -18.69
C ASN A 17 -5.17 -11.50 -19.26
N ASP A 18 -5.04 -11.45 -20.59
CA ASP A 18 -3.76 -11.27 -21.28
C ASP A 18 -3.11 -9.89 -21.01
N SER A 19 -3.92 -8.90 -20.65
CA SER A 19 -3.47 -7.55 -20.26
C SER A 19 -3.07 -7.46 -18.79
N PHE A 20 -3.10 -8.57 -18.05
CA PHE A 20 -2.89 -8.63 -16.60
C PHE A 20 -3.89 -7.82 -15.77
N GLU A 21 -5.09 -7.59 -16.29
CA GLU A 21 -6.19 -7.01 -15.52
C GLU A 21 -6.80 -8.08 -14.60
N VAL A 22 -7.39 -7.65 -13.50
CA VAL A 22 -8.03 -8.49 -12.49
C VAL A 22 -9.53 -8.46 -12.70
N LEU A 23 -10.17 -9.63 -12.67
CA LEU A 23 -11.63 -9.73 -12.74
C LEU A 23 -12.23 -9.41 -11.37
N MET A 24 -13.12 -8.42 -11.31
CA MET A 24 -13.81 -7.99 -10.08
C MET A 24 -15.30 -7.79 -10.33
N ARG A 25 -16.12 -7.89 -9.27
CA ARG A 25 -17.55 -7.59 -9.35
C ARG A 25 -17.76 -6.13 -9.79
N LYS A 26 -18.73 -5.91 -10.68
CA LYS A 26 -19.09 -4.56 -11.17
C LYS A 26 -19.72 -3.75 -10.04
N ASP A 27 -20.69 -4.35 -9.35
CA ASP A 27 -21.34 -3.79 -8.16
C ASP A 27 -20.66 -4.33 -6.91
N VAL A 28 -19.85 -3.48 -6.29
CA VAL A 28 -19.08 -3.82 -5.09
C VAL A 28 -19.92 -3.55 -3.85
N ASN A 29 -20.17 -4.61 -3.06
CA ASN A 29 -20.68 -4.48 -1.70
C ASN A 29 -19.50 -4.50 -0.73
N TYR A 30 -19.15 -3.35 -0.14
CA TYR A 30 -17.98 -3.21 0.76
C TYR A 30 -18.10 -3.96 2.10
N SER A 31 -19.28 -4.51 2.41
CA SER A 31 -19.50 -5.40 3.55
C SER A 31 -19.20 -6.87 3.24
N GLU A 32 -19.00 -7.22 1.97
CA GLU A 32 -18.73 -8.57 1.48
C GLU A 32 -17.35 -8.70 0.82
N GLY A 33 -16.94 -9.92 0.48
CA GLY A 33 -15.70 -10.16 -0.25
C GLY A 33 -15.80 -9.72 -1.71
N LEU A 34 -14.66 -9.30 -2.29
CA LEU A 34 -14.59 -8.76 -3.65
C LEU A 34 -14.39 -9.85 -4.71
N PHE A 35 -13.64 -10.89 -4.36
CA PHE A 35 -13.32 -11.98 -5.27
C PHE A 35 -14.31 -13.16 -5.16
N LEU A 36 -14.35 -13.96 -6.22
CA LEU A 36 -15.22 -15.13 -6.32
C LEU A 36 -14.80 -16.21 -5.31
N ARG A 37 -15.76 -16.68 -4.52
CA ARG A 37 -15.57 -17.70 -3.49
C ARG A 37 -16.81 -18.54 -3.33
N TRP A 38 -16.59 -19.82 -3.11
CA TRP A 38 -17.65 -20.79 -2.85
C TRP A 38 -17.26 -21.67 -1.67
N LYS A 39 -18.27 -22.08 -0.90
CA LYS A 39 -18.10 -23.02 0.21
C LYS A 39 -17.73 -24.39 -0.35
N HIS A 40 -16.84 -25.11 0.34
CA HIS A 40 -16.45 -26.46 -0.06
C HIS A 40 -17.65 -27.38 -0.25
N ASN A 41 -17.57 -28.20 -1.29
CA ASN A 41 -18.50 -29.28 -1.59
C ASN A 41 -17.69 -30.59 -1.74
N SER A 42 -18.06 -31.60 -0.95
CA SER A 42 -17.41 -32.92 -0.93
C SER A 42 -17.67 -33.76 -2.17
N ASP A 43 -18.73 -33.45 -2.93
CA ASP A 43 -19.16 -34.24 -4.09
C ASP A 43 -18.26 -34.02 -5.31
N TYR A 44 -17.45 -32.96 -5.29
CA TYR A 44 -16.58 -32.56 -6.39
C TYR A 44 -15.15 -32.36 -5.91
N SER A 45 -14.19 -32.79 -6.73
CA SER A 45 -12.81 -32.36 -6.55
C SER A 45 -12.72 -30.82 -6.66
N PRO A 46 -11.94 -30.12 -5.80
CA PRO A 46 -11.93 -28.66 -5.76
C PRO A 46 -11.74 -27.96 -7.10
N SER A 47 -10.86 -28.48 -7.96
CA SER A 47 -10.61 -27.91 -9.29
C SER A 47 -11.80 -28.06 -10.25
N LYS A 48 -12.52 -29.19 -10.21
CA LYS A 48 -13.76 -29.36 -10.99
C LYS A 48 -14.87 -28.48 -10.43
N PHE A 49 -14.98 -28.38 -9.11
CA PHE A 49 -15.99 -27.57 -8.44
C PHE A 49 -15.92 -26.09 -8.85
N VAL A 50 -14.73 -25.49 -8.79
CA VAL A 50 -14.55 -24.08 -9.17
C VAL A 50 -14.84 -23.84 -10.66
N ARG A 51 -14.39 -24.73 -11.56
CA ARG A 51 -14.70 -24.61 -12.99
C ARG A 51 -16.18 -24.74 -13.30
N TYR A 52 -16.83 -25.69 -12.63
CA TYR A 52 -18.27 -25.92 -12.79
C TYR A 52 -19.05 -24.68 -12.39
N LEU A 53 -18.77 -24.10 -11.23
CA LEU A 53 -19.46 -22.91 -10.73
C LEU A 53 -19.19 -21.66 -11.55
N LEU A 54 -17.96 -21.46 -12.05
CA LEU A 54 -17.68 -20.36 -12.98
C LEU A 54 -18.53 -20.42 -14.25
N CYS A 55 -18.72 -21.64 -14.77
CA CYS A 55 -19.52 -21.86 -15.97
C CYS A 55 -21.03 -21.78 -15.67
N GLU A 56 -21.49 -22.43 -14.61
CA GLU A 56 -22.91 -22.46 -14.25
C GLU A 56 -23.41 -21.10 -13.76
N ASP A 57 -22.76 -20.52 -12.76
CA ASP A 57 -23.25 -19.30 -12.09
C ASP A 57 -23.07 -18.07 -13.00
N PHE A 58 -22.01 -18.05 -13.82
CA PHE A 58 -21.56 -16.84 -14.51
C PHE A 58 -21.33 -17.00 -16.02
N CYS A 59 -21.41 -18.20 -16.58
CA CYS A 59 -21.07 -18.47 -17.99
C CYS A 59 -19.65 -18.01 -18.36
N ILE A 60 -18.72 -18.04 -17.40
CA ILE A 60 -17.32 -17.67 -17.60
C ILE A 60 -16.46 -18.93 -17.74
N SER A 61 -15.59 -18.93 -18.75
CA SER A 61 -14.56 -19.93 -18.96
C SER A 61 -13.19 -19.39 -18.57
N ALA A 62 -12.45 -20.17 -17.78
CA ALA A 62 -11.09 -19.85 -17.38
C ALA A 62 -10.23 -21.12 -17.19
N GLU A 63 -8.94 -21.00 -17.45
CA GLU A 63 -7.95 -22.06 -17.35
C GLU A 63 -7.10 -21.93 -16.09
N PHE A 64 -6.67 -23.04 -15.52
CA PHE A 64 -5.80 -22.99 -14.33
C PHE A 64 -4.39 -22.62 -14.76
N ILE A 65 -3.85 -21.56 -14.17
CA ILE A 65 -2.46 -21.16 -14.35
C ILE A 65 -1.55 -22.04 -13.51
N LYS A 66 -1.89 -22.21 -12.24
CA LYS A 66 -1.11 -22.97 -11.25
C LYS A 66 -2.03 -23.61 -10.23
N ILE A 67 -1.69 -24.83 -9.81
CA ILE A 67 -2.36 -25.48 -8.69
C ILE A 67 -2.01 -24.70 -7.41
N PRO A 68 -3.00 -24.20 -6.68
CA PRO A 68 -2.73 -23.43 -5.47
C PRO A 68 -2.20 -24.34 -4.37
N VAL A 69 -1.17 -23.84 -3.68
CA VAL A 69 -0.50 -24.53 -2.56
C VAL A 69 -0.64 -23.77 -1.24
N HIS A 70 -1.23 -22.57 -1.28
CA HIS A 70 -1.35 -21.68 -0.14
C HIS A 70 -2.77 -21.72 0.42
N LEU A 71 -2.85 -21.82 1.75
CA LEU A 71 -4.08 -21.75 2.51
C LEU A 71 -4.12 -20.41 3.24
N ILE A 72 -5.22 -19.67 3.06
CA ILE A 72 -5.46 -18.36 3.66
C ILE A 72 -6.48 -18.53 4.79
N PHE A 73 -6.32 -17.77 5.86
CA PHE A 73 -7.31 -17.67 6.93
C PHE A 73 -8.08 -16.36 6.77
N PHE A 74 -9.41 -16.46 6.79
CA PHE A 74 -10.32 -15.31 6.70
C PHE A 74 -11.53 -15.52 7.61
N LYS A 75 -12.42 -14.52 7.69
CA LYS A 75 -13.62 -14.57 8.54
C LYS A 75 -14.49 -15.83 8.35
N GLY A 76 -14.54 -16.40 7.14
CA GLY A 76 -15.30 -17.62 6.83
C GLY A 76 -14.53 -18.94 7.06
N GLY A 77 -13.33 -18.90 7.64
CA GLY A 77 -12.50 -20.07 7.90
C GLY A 77 -11.28 -20.14 6.97
N THR A 78 -11.04 -21.30 6.37
CA THR A 78 -9.89 -21.51 5.47
C THR A 78 -10.30 -21.33 4.01
N LEU A 79 -9.43 -20.68 3.23
CA LEU A 79 -9.63 -20.37 1.82
C LEU A 79 -8.43 -20.82 0.99
N VAL A 80 -8.70 -21.43 -0.16
CA VAL A 80 -7.71 -21.68 -1.21
C VAL A 80 -8.16 -20.98 -2.48
N ASN A 81 -7.33 -20.07 -3.00
CA ASN A 81 -7.61 -19.35 -4.24
C ASN A 81 -6.92 -20.01 -5.43
N PHE A 82 -7.69 -20.37 -6.46
CA PHE A 82 -7.14 -20.79 -7.74
C PHE A 82 -6.78 -19.57 -8.57
N LEU A 83 -5.54 -19.54 -9.07
CA LEU A 83 -5.12 -18.58 -10.09
C LEU A 83 -5.54 -19.09 -11.45
N MET A 84 -6.31 -18.28 -12.16
CA MET A 84 -6.92 -18.66 -13.42
C MET A 84 -6.74 -17.58 -14.49
N LYS A 85 -6.58 -18.03 -15.73
CA LYS A 85 -6.51 -17.18 -16.91
C LYS A 85 -7.85 -17.23 -17.64
N TYR A 86 -8.45 -16.08 -17.87
CA TYR A 86 -9.70 -16.00 -18.63
C TYR A 86 -9.54 -16.55 -20.05
N SER A 87 -10.53 -17.31 -20.52
CA SER A 87 -10.54 -17.92 -21.86
C SER A 87 -11.85 -17.69 -22.65
N GLY A 88 -12.92 -17.19 -22.02
CA GLY A 88 -14.15 -16.82 -22.73
C GLY A 88 -15.34 -16.53 -21.80
N GLY A 89 -16.40 -15.94 -22.37
CA GLY A 89 -17.65 -15.56 -21.67
C GLY A 89 -17.88 -14.06 -21.63
N ASP A 90 -19.13 -13.62 -21.49
CA ASP A 90 -19.47 -12.19 -21.42
C ASP A 90 -19.32 -11.66 -19.99
N ILE A 91 -18.25 -10.91 -19.76
CA ILE A 91 -17.87 -10.38 -18.44
C ILE A 91 -18.87 -9.36 -17.92
N GLU A 92 -19.39 -8.51 -18.79
CA GLU A 92 -20.33 -7.46 -18.37
C GLU A 92 -21.69 -8.08 -18.06
N ALA A 93 -22.17 -8.99 -18.90
CA ALA A 93 -23.43 -9.71 -18.65
C ALA A 93 -23.37 -10.56 -17.38
N ALA A 94 -22.19 -11.08 -17.03
CA ALA A 94 -21.95 -11.82 -15.79
C ALA A 94 -21.85 -10.92 -14.54
N GLY A 95 -21.92 -9.59 -14.69
CA GLY A 95 -21.88 -8.65 -13.57
C GLY A 95 -20.47 -8.36 -13.05
N PHE A 96 -19.44 -8.52 -13.89
CA PHE A 96 -18.05 -8.25 -13.56
C PHE A 96 -17.48 -7.11 -14.41
N LYS A 97 -16.27 -6.68 -14.05
CA LYS A 97 -15.45 -5.72 -14.77
C LYS A 97 -13.98 -6.14 -14.71
N TRP A 98 -13.23 -5.75 -15.72
CA TRP A 98 -11.77 -5.76 -15.69
C TRP A 98 -11.29 -4.48 -15.02
N VAL A 99 -10.33 -4.62 -14.12
CA VAL A 99 -9.65 -3.48 -13.49
C VAL A 99 -8.15 -3.75 -13.44
N SER A 100 -7.37 -2.68 -13.41
CA SER A 100 -5.94 -2.78 -13.13
C SER A 100 -5.69 -3.36 -11.71
N ILE A 101 -4.49 -3.89 -11.48
CA ILE A 101 -4.06 -4.32 -10.15
C ILE A 101 -4.22 -3.19 -9.13
N ARG A 102 -3.82 -1.97 -9.52
CA ARG A 102 -3.92 -0.80 -8.67
C ARG A 102 -5.35 -0.49 -8.28
N GLU A 103 -6.27 -0.45 -9.25
CA GLU A 103 -7.69 -0.25 -8.98
C GLU A 103 -8.26 -1.36 -8.10
N ALA A 104 -7.82 -2.61 -8.27
CA ALA A 104 -8.23 -3.71 -7.41
C ALA A 104 -7.80 -3.48 -5.95
N TRP A 105 -6.58 -3.00 -5.74
CA TRP A 105 -6.09 -2.61 -4.42
C TRP A 105 -6.88 -1.44 -3.83
N ASP A 106 -7.22 -0.43 -4.63
CA ASP A 106 -8.05 0.69 -4.21
C ASP A 106 -9.45 0.22 -3.77
N GLU A 107 -10.04 -0.77 -4.44
CA GLU A 107 -11.31 -1.37 -4.02
C GLU A 107 -11.18 -2.18 -2.72
N VAL A 108 -10.09 -2.95 -2.55
CA VAL A 108 -9.81 -3.68 -1.30
C VAL A 108 -9.70 -2.74 -0.10
N ALA A 109 -9.08 -1.57 -0.26
CA ALA A 109 -8.93 -0.62 0.85
C ALA A 109 -10.25 0.03 1.30
N LYS A 110 -11.28 0.01 0.46
CA LYS A 110 -12.62 0.55 0.79
C LYS A 110 -13.48 -0.41 1.61
N LEU A 111 -13.03 -1.64 1.86
CA LEU A 111 -13.78 -2.63 2.64
C LEU A 111 -13.96 -2.21 4.10
N ASP A 112 -15.19 -2.35 4.60
CA ASP A 112 -15.61 -1.86 5.91
C ASP A 112 -15.04 -2.68 7.08
N SER A 113 -14.80 -3.97 6.86
CA SER A 113 -14.35 -4.92 7.88
C SER A 113 -12.88 -5.27 7.71
N ASP A 114 -12.09 -5.04 8.77
CA ASP A 114 -10.67 -5.40 8.79
C ASP A 114 -10.44 -6.90 8.52
N GLU A 115 -11.30 -7.78 9.02
CA GLU A 115 -11.21 -9.23 8.80
C GLU A 115 -11.45 -9.60 7.33
N VAL A 116 -12.42 -8.96 6.68
CA VAL A 116 -12.71 -9.15 5.25
C VAL A 116 -11.55 -8.60 4.43
N ARG A 117 -11.09 -7.38 4.78
CA ARG A 117 -9.96 -6.72 4.12
C ARG A 117 -8.69 -7.57 4.16
N ILE A 118 -8.32 -8.14 5.30
CA ILE A 118 -7.13 -9.02 5.41
C ILE A 118 -7.22 -10.22 4.46
N GLY A 119 -8.41 -10.82 4.34
CA GLY A 119 -8.65 -11.95 3.43
C GLY A 119 -8.57 -11.55 1.96
N GLU A 120 -9.14 -10.41 1.58
CA GLU A 120 -9.03 -9.87 0.21
C GLU A 120 -7.60 -9.44 -0.13
N CYS A 121 -6.90 -8.75 0.78
CA CYS A 121 -5.49 -8.39 0.61
C CYS A 121 -4.65 -9.64 0.34
N SER A 122 -4.79 -10.67 1.18
CA SER A 122 -4.05 -11.92 1.03
C SER A 122 -4.36 -12.62 -0.30
N SER A 123 -5.62 -12.54 -0.75
CA SER A 123 -6.04 -13.08 -2.05
C SER A 123 -5.39 -12.32 -3.21
N LEU A 124 -5.52 -10.99 -3.22
CA LEU A 124 -4.98 -10.14 -4.27
C LEU A 124 -3.45 -10.22 -4.34
N SER A 125 -2.75 -10.30 -3.21
CA SER A 125 -1.29 -10.49 -3.17
C SER A 125 -0.83 -11.73 -3.96
N ILE A 126 -1.55 -12.86 -3.89
CA ILE A 126 -1.19 -14.07 -4.64
C ILE A 126 -1.26 -13.84 -6.15
N LEU A 127 -2.32 -13.18 -6.62
CA LEU A 127 -2.48 -12.88 -8.04
C LEU A 127 -1.46 -11.84 -8.50
N ASN A 128 -1.28 -10.81 -7.68
CA ASN A 128 -0.32 -9.74 -7.88
C ASN A 128 1.10 -10.29 -8.08
N ASP A 129 1.58 -11.11 -7.14
CA ASP A 129 2.92 -11.72 -7.22
C ASP A 129 3.11 -12.54 -8.50
N TRP A 130 2.07 -13.26 -8.92
CA TRP A 130 2.12 -14.01 -10.17
C TRP A 130 2.18 -13.08 -11.39
N ILE A 131 1.34 -12.05 -11.44
CA ILE A 131 1.33 -11.05 -12.53
C ILE A 131 2.70 -10.39 -12.62
N HIS A 132 3.29 -9.96 -11.50
CA HIS A 132 4.63 -9.37 -11.49
C HIS A 132 5.68 -10.31 -12.05
N HIS A 133 5.65 -11.57 -11.63
CA HIS A 133 6.58 -12.57 -12.16
C HIS A 133 6.43 -12.75 -13.67
N GLN A 134 5.20 -12.67 -14.21
CA GLN A 134 5.00 -12.73 -15.66
C GLN A 134 5.48 -11.47 -16.37
N ARG A 135 5.14 -10.27 -15.86
CA ARG A 135 5.60 -8.99 -16.43
C ARG A 135 7.12 -8.93 -16.48
N ARG A 136 7.77 -9.30 -15.37
CA ARG A 136 9.23 -9.44 -15.27
C ARG A 136 9.76 -10.41 -16.32
N LYS A 137 9.19 -11.62 -16.43
CA LYS A 137 9.61 -12.60 -17.44
C LYS A 137 9.44 -12.12 -18.88
N VAL A 138 8.42 -11.33 -19.17
CA VAL A 138 8.22 -10.77 -20.51
C VAL A 138 9.31 -9.72 -20.79
N ALA A 139 9.53 -8.80 -19.85
CA ALA A 139 10.54 -7.77 -19.99
C ALA A 139 11.97 -8.34 -20.04
N GLU A 140 12.29 -9.33 -19.19
CA GLU A 140 13.61 -9.96 -19.14
C GLU A 140 13.98 -10.73 -20.42
N LYS A 141 13.01 -11.12 -21.26
CA LYS A 141 13.29 -11.75 -22.57
C LYS A 141 13.91 -10.77 -23.57
N GLU A 142 13.70 -9.48 -23.39
CA GLU A 142 14.22 -8.43 -24.27
C GLU A 142 15.60 -7.93 -23.81
N ILE A 143 16.04 -8.30 -22.61
CA ILE A 143 17.31 -7.90 -22.01
C ILE A 143 18.44 -8.79 -22.54
N LYS A 144 19.52 -8.17 -23.02
CA LYS A 144 20.75 -8.89 -23.38
C LYS A 144 21.39 -9.49 -22.13
N GLU A 145 21.95 -10.69 -22.24
CA GLU A 145 22.61 -11.39 -21.11
C GLU A 145 23.68 -10.53 -20.43
N SER A 146 24.44 -9.75 -21.21
CA SER A 146 25.46 -8.80 -20.72
C SER A 146 24.93 -7.67 -19.84
N GLN A 147 23.61 -7.41 -19.86
CA GLN A 147 22.97 -6.34 -19.09
C GLN A 147 22.19 -6.85 -17.87
N MET A 148 22.04 -8.18 -17.69
CA MET A 148 21.20 -8.74 -16.63
C MET A 148 21.59 -8.27 -15.23
N GLU A 149 22.88 -8.11 -14.94
CA GLU A 149 23.35 -7.61 -13.65
C GLU A 149 22.92 -6.15 -13.42
N SER A 150 23.09 -5.27 -14.42
CA SER A 150 22.68 -3.87 -14.33
C SER A 150 21.17 -3.72 -14.19
N TYR A 151 20.37 -4.53 -14.91
CA TYR A 151 18.92 -4.56 -14.73
C TYR A 151 18.51 -5.09 -13.36
N GLY A 152 19.18 -6.12 -12.84
CA GLY A 152 18.93 -6.62 -11.48
C GLY A 152 19.23 -5.58 -10.40
N ALA A 153 20.34 -4.85 -10.55
CA ALA A 153 20.68 -3.74 -9.65
C ALA A 153 19.66 -2.59 -9.73
N PHE A 154 19.24 -2.23 -10.95
CA PHE A 154 18.23 -1.19 -11.15
C PHE A 154 16.86 -1.59 -10.61
N ASP A 155 16.46 -2.86 -10.75
CA ASP A 155 15.23 -3.41 -10.18
C ASP A 155 15.21 -3.31 -8.64
N ALA A 156 16.33 -3.69 -8.00
CA ALA A 156 16.48 -3.58 -6.55
C ALA A 156 16.43 -2.11 -6.08
N LEU A 157 17.07 -1.20 -6.82
CA LEU A 157 17.00 0.23 -6.55
C LEU A 157 15.58 0.77 -6.70
N CYS A 158 14.86 0.39 -7.77
CA CYS A 158 13.46 0.76 -7.96
C CYS A 158 12.58 0.22 -6.83
N HIS A 159 12.88 -0.96 -6.28
CA HIS A 159 12.12 -1.52 -5.17
C HIS A 159 12.30 -0.68 -3.90
N ARG A 160 13.54 -0.31 -3.58
CA ARG A 160 13.83 0.59 -2.47
C ARG A 160 13.23 1.97 -2.68
N ALA A 161 13.36 2.53 -3.88
CA ALA A 161 12.78 3.82 -4.25
C ALA A 161 11.27 3.81 -4.09
N ARG A 162 10.60 2.76 -4.56
CA ARG A 162 9.18 2.54 -4.30
C ARG A 162 8.89 2.52 -2.80
N ALA A 163 9.60 1.75 -1.99
CA ALA A 163 9.35 1.77 -0.54
C ALA A 163 9.60 3.14 0.12
N ALA A 164 10.47 3.98 -0.47
CA ALA A 164 10.77 5.34 -0.03
C ALA A 164 9.77 6.40 -0.55
N LEU A 165 9.19 6.20 -1.73
CA LEU A 165 8.31 7.14 -2.43
C LEU A 165 6.85 6.76 -2.37
N ASP A 166 6.54 5.47 -2.22
CA ASP A 166 5.19 4.95 -2.10
C ASP A 166 4.70 5.21 -0.68
N MET A 167 3.75 6.12 -0.63
CA MET A 167 3.28 6.78 0.58
C MET A 167 2.12 6.01 1.23
N TYR A 168 1.78 4.85 0.64
CA TYR A 168 0.72 3.96 1.05
C TYR A 168 1.27 2.52 1.20
N PRO A 169 1.76 2.14 2.40
CA PRO A 169 2.35 0.82 2.63
C PRO A 169 1.36 -0.36 2.52
N GLY A 170 0.08 -0.10 2.18
CA GLY A 170 -0.98 -1.10 2.09
C GLY A 170 -1.26 -1.63 0.68
N TYR A 171 -0.63 -1.07 -0.36
CA TYR A 171 -0.89 -1.44 -1.76
C TYR A 171 0.36 -2.07 -2.36
N PHE A 172 0.24 -3.34 -2.77
CA PHE A 172 1.29 -4.03 -3.51
C PHE A 172 0.92 -4.02 -4.99
N ASP A 173 1.14 -2.94 -5.75
CA ASP A 173 1.08 -2.94 -7.24
C ASP A 173 2.44 -3.34 -7.88
N GLY A 174 3.26 -4.06 -7.11
CA GLY A 174 4.48 -4.70 -7.58
C GLY A 174 5.74 -4.39 -6.84
N VAL A 175 6.82 -4.94 -7.38
CA VAL A 175 8.16 -4.87 -6.81
C VAL A 175 9.10 -4.37 -7.90
N GLY A 176 9.97 -3.43 -7.54
CA GLY A 176 11.03 -2.98 -8.44
C GLY A 176 10.55 -2.22 -9.68
N MET A 177 11.33 -2.35 -10.76
CA MET A 177 11.15 -1.57 -11.99
C MET A 177 9.92 -1.97 -12.80
N TYR A 178 9.31 -3.12 -12.48
CA TYR A 178 8.14 -3.68 -13.16
C TYR A 178 6.81 -3.33 -12.50
N SER A 179 6.82 -2.49 -11.46
CA SER A 179 5.59 -1.99 -10.85
C SER A 179 5.00 -0.84 -11.66
N GLU A 180 3.66 -0.77 -11.74
CA GLU A 180 2.95 0.26 -12.52
C GLU A 180 3.28 1.66 -12.00
N PHE A 181 3.35 1.82 -10.68
CA PHE A 181 3.82 3.04 -10.04
C PHE A 181 5.21 3.47 -10.54
N MET A 182 6.20 2.57 -10.53
CA MET A 182 7.55 2.90 -10.96
C MET A 182 7.61 3.22 -12.45
N GLN A 183 6.94 2.45 -13.29
CA GLN A 183 6.87 2.69 -14.74
C GLN A 183 6.25 4.06 -15.05
N SER A 184 5.07 4.34 -14.49
CA SER A 184 4.38 5.62 -14.69
C SER A 184 5.22 6.80 -14.21
N MET A 185 5.92 6.63 -13.07
CA MET A 185 6.79 7.67 -12.51
C MET A 185 8.00 7.95 -13.40
N ILE A 186 8.68 6.89 -13.87
CA ILE A 186 9.85 6.96 -14.75
C ILE A 186 9.46 7.61 -16.07
N GLU A 187 8.33 7.20 -16.67
CA GLU A 187 7.81 7.78 -17.92
C GLU A 187 7.45 9.26 -17.78
N ALA A 188 6.72 9.63 -16.72
CA ALA A 188 6.38 11.02 -16.45
C ALA A 188 7.63 11.88 -16.25
N ALA A 189 8.59 11.39 -15.46
CA ALA A 189 9.84 12.08 -15.22
C ALA A 189 10.69 12.21 -16.48
N ALA A 190 10.74 11.20 -17.35
CA ALA A 190 11.43 11.27 -18.64
C ALA A 190 10.84 12.38 -19.53
N GLY A 191 9.50 12.47 -19.61
CA GLY A 191 8.82 13.53 -20.36
C GLY A 191 9.02 14.93 -19.76
N GLU A 192 9.18 15.05 -18.44
CA GLU A 192 9.53 16.30 -17.77
C GLU A 192 10.99 16.72 -18.08
N ILE A 193 11.95 15.78 -18.02
CA ILE A 193 13.37 16.02 -18.33
C ILE A 193 13.52 16.65 -19.72
N ASP A 194 12.82 16.10 -20.72
CA ASP A 194 12.94 16.55 -22.10
C ASP A 194 12.34 17.96 -22.35
N ARG A 195 11.54 18.48 -21.40
CA ARG A 195 10.93 19.82 -21.47
C ARG A 195 11.71 20.89 -20.72
N VAL A 196 12.68 20.52 -19.89
CA VAL A 196 13.45 21.47 -19.09
C VAL A 196 14.70 21.91 -19.86
N ASP A 197 14.75 23.18 -20.21
CA ASP A 197 15.95 23.80 -20.77
C ASP A 197 17.11 23.73 -19.75
N ASN A 198 18.27 23.25 -20.20
CA ASN A 198 19.45 23.07 -19.35
C ASN A 198 19.17 22.23 -18.09
N PHE A 199 18.56 21.05 -18.29
CA PHE A 199 18.19 20.11 -17.24
C PHE A 199 19.32 19.83 -16.21
N SER A 200 20.58 19.76 -16.65
CA SER A 200 21.73 19.56 -15.73
C SER A 200 21.84 20.66 -14.67
N LEU A 201 21.78 21.94 -15.08
CA LEU A 201 21.84 23.07 -14.15
C LEU A 201 20.64 23.09 -13.20
N TYR A 202 19.46 22.74 -13.70
CA TYR A 202 18.26 22.62 -12.88
C TYR A 202 18.39 21.52 -11.83
N LEU A 203 18.90 20.34 -12.22
CA LEU A 203 19.10 19.23 -11.31
C LEU A 203 20.17 19.52 -10.25
N ASP A 204 21.26 20.19 -10.64
CA ASP A 204 22.32 20.60 -9.71
C ASP A 204 21.83 21.60 -8.65
N ASP A 205 20.99 22.55 -9.05
CA ASP A 205 20.34 23.49 -8.14
C ASP A 205 19.38 22.78 -7.18
N LEU A 206 18.56 21.85 -7.68
CA LEU A 206 17.70 21.00 -6.84
C LEU A 206 18.51 20.19 -5.82
N CYS A 207 19.59 19.53 -6.27
CA CYS A 207 20.46 18.74 -5.41
C CYS A 207 21.05 19.61 -4.29
N SER A 208 21.59 20.78 -4.65
CA SER A 208 22.19 21.73 -3.71
C SER A 208 21.21 22.23 -2.64
N LYS A 209 19.93 22.38 -2.99
CA LYS A 209 18.85 22.76 -2.06
C LYS A 209 18.49 21.60 -1.13
N ALA A 210 18.32 20.39 -1.68
CA ALA A 210 17.84 19.23 -0.96
C ALA A 210 18.87 18.63 0.03
N GLU A 211 20.16 18.83 -0.22
CA GLU A 211 21.27 18.41 0.65
C GLU A 211 21.27 19.12 2.02
N LYS A 212 20.71 20.32 2.10
CA LYS A 212 20.66 21.07 3.36
C LYS A 212 19.79 20.32 4.38
N PRO A 213 20.27 20.09 5.62
CA PRO A 213 19.51 19.37 6.63
C PRO A 213 18.25 20.15 7.04
N GLY A 214 17.16 19.45 7.31
CA GLY A 214 15.91 20.03 7.79
C GLY A 214 14.69 19.19 7.43
N ARG A 215 13.57 19.39 8.15
CA ARG A 215 12.27 18.79 7.79
C ARG A 215 11.36 19.91 7.29
N SER A 216 11.19 20.01 5.97
CA SER A 216 10.26 20.93 5.33
C SER A 216 9.59 20.27 4.13
N TYR A 217 8.34 20.64 3.87
CA TYR A 217 7.59 20.14 2.71
C TYR A 217 8.31 20.43 1.38
N LEU A 218 8.94 21.60 1.26
CA LEU A 218 9.72 21.96 0.08
C LEU A 218 10.91 21.03 -0.13
N ARG A 219 11.66 20.73 0.93
CA ARG A 219 12.80 19.80 0.86
C ARG A 219 12.35 18.40 0.48
N GLU A 220 11.26 17.92 1.08
CA GLU A 220 10.70 16.60 0.75
C GLU A 220 10.29 16.51 -0.73
N LYS A 221 9.61 17.55 -1.24
CA LYS A 221 9.26 17.66 -2.66
C LYS A 221 10.49 17.66 -3.56
N ASP A 222 11.53 18.41 -3.20
CA ASP A 222 12.79 18.47 -3.96
C ASP A 222 13.46 17.08 -3.98
N LEU A 223 13.54 16.41 -2.82
CA LEU A 223 14.09 15.06 -2.71
C LEU A 223 13.34 14.04 -3.58
N ILE A 224 12.00 14.03 -3.51
CA ILE A 224 11.16 13.17 -4.35
C ILE A 224 11.45 13.45 -5.84
N THR A 225 11.52 14.73 -6.20
CA THR A 225 11.77 15.16 -7.59
C THR A 225 13.14 14.68 -8.09
N ILE A 226 14.19 14.82 -7.27
CA ILE A 226 15.54 14.37 -7.61
C ILE A 226 15.58 12.85 -7.79
N VAL A 227 14.95 12.08 -6.91
CA VAL A 227 14.89 10.61 -7.02
C VAL A 227 14.18 10.21 -8.32
N ARG A 228 13.02 10.81 -8.62
CA ARG A 228 12.26 10.55 -9.85
C ARG A 228 13.13 10.79 -11.10
N PHE A 229 13.80 11.94 -11.18
CA PHE A 229 14.64 12.27 -12.32
C PHE A 229 15.90 11.41 -12.43
N SER A 230 16.54 11.08 -11.31
CA SER A 230 17.73 10.24 -11.30
C SER A 230 17.39 8.82 -11.75
N LEU A 231 16.24 8.27 -11.35
CA LEU A 231 15.77 6.96 -11.81
C LEU A 231 15.40 6.96 -13.29
N ALA A 232 14.74 8.00 -13.79
CA ALA A 232 14.43 8.14 -15.21
C ALA A 232 15.69 8.27 -16.08
N SER A 233 16.66 9.05 -15.62
CA SER A 233 17.96 9.20 -16.28
C SER A 233 18.74 7.90 -16.25
N ALA A 234 18.80 7.21 -15.10
CA ALA A 234 19.43 5.89 -14.98
C ALA A 234 18.80 4.89 -15.96
N TYR A 235 17.47 4.80 -16.01
CA TYR A 235 16.78 3.90 -16.94
C TYR A 235 17.12 4.20 -18.40
N ARG A 236 17.11 5.49 -18.80
CA ARG A 236 17.53 5.91 -20.14
C ARG A 236 18.96 5.48 -20.45
N ARG A 237 19.91 5.69 -19.52
CA ARG A 237 21.32 5.28 -19.68
C ARG A 237 21.51 3.77 -19.74
N LEU A 238 20.71 3.02 -18.98
CA LEU A 238 20.68 1.57 -19.02
C LEU A 238 20.25 1.07 -20.40
N CYS A 239 19.19 1.65 -20.97
CA CYS A 239 18.73 1.35 -22.34
C CYS A 239 19.75 1.76 -23.42
N GLU A 240 20.47 2.86 -23.22
CA GLU A 240 21.52 3.36 -24.13
C GLU A 240 22.87 2.63 -23.98
N GLU A 241 22.99 1.64 -23.07
CA GLU A 241 24.23 0.91 -22.77
C GLU A 241 25.38 1.81 -22.24
N LYS A 242 25.04 2.94 -21.61
CA LYS A 242 26.01 3.88 -21.01
C LYS A 242 26.23 3.56 -19.54
N HIS A 243 27.03 2.54 -19.26
CA HIS A 243 27.20 1.97 -17.91
C HIS A 243 27.75 2.95 -16.85
N ASP A 244 28.70 3.82 -17.22
CA ASP A 244 29.28 4.80 -16.28
C ASP A 244 28.24 5.84 -15.87
N ASP A 245 27.52 6.40 -16.85
CA ASP A 245 26.44 7.36 -16.62
C ASP A 245 25.30 6.70 -15.83
N PHE A 246 24.92 5.47 -16.18
CA PHE A 246 23.92 4.68 -15.44
C PHE A 246 24.31 4.55 -13.96
N SER A 247 25.55 4.17 -13.69
CA SER A 247 26.05 3.99 -12.32
C SER A 247 26.04 5.30 -11.54
N ALA A 248 26.41 6.42 -12.16
CA ALA A 248 26.38 7.74 -11.54
C ALA A 248 24.94 8.18 -11.19
N GLU A 249 23.99 7.95 -12.10
CA GLU A 249 22.57 8.25 -11.87
C GLU A 249 21.97 7.38 -10.76
N CYS A 250 22.30 6.08 -10.73
CA CYS A 250 21.91 5.16 -9.65
C CYS A 250 22.44 5.60 -8.29
N LEU A 251 23.74 5.95 -8.20
CA LEU A 251 24.34 6.45 -6.96
C LEU A 251 23.69 7.76 -6.48
N ARG A 252 23.31 8.64 -7.41
CA ARG A 252 22.55 9.85 -7.07
C ARG A 252 21.19 9.49 -6.49
N ALA A 253 20.44 8.62 -7.16
CA ALA A 253 19.14 8.16 -6.66
C ALA A 253 19.26 7.54 -5.26
N GLU A 254 20.22 6.64 -5.04
CA GLU A 254 20.47 6.01 -3.74
C GLU A 254 20.75 7.02 -2.62
N LYS A 255 21.60 8.01 -2.90
CA LYS A 255 21.93 9.09 -1.95
C LYS A 255 20.67 9.83 -1.51
N PHE A 256 19.82 10.23 -2.44
CA PHE A 256 18.62 11.02 -2.12
C PHE A 256 17.47 10.18 -1.55
N ILE A 257 17.39 8.89 -1.91
CA ILE A 257 16.52 7.91 -1.22
C ILE A 257 16.92 7.81 0.25
N ALA A 258 18.22 7.70 0.56
CA ALA A 258 18.68 7.67 1.95
C ALA A 258 18.30 8.94 2.72
N PHE A 259 18.36 10.11 2.09
CA PHE A 259 17.88 11.35 2.71
C PHE A 259 16.37 11.36 2.96
N LEU A 260 15.56 10.82 2.03
CA LEU A 260 14.12 10.64 2.25
C LEU A 260 13.84 9.68 3.41
N GLU A 261 14.51 8.53 3.46
CA GLU A 261 14.37 7.57 4.54
C GLU A 261 14.73 8.19 5.90
N GLN A 262 15.78 9.02 5.97
CA GLN A 262 16.19 9.73 7.19
C GLN A 262 15.16 10.75 7.68
N ILE A 263 14.36 11.36 6.80
CA ILE A 263 13.26 12.24 7.23
C ILE A 263 12.28 11.46 8.10
N TYR A 264 12.09 10.16 7.82
CA TYR A 264 11.12 9.29 8.47
C TYR A 264 11.72 8.18 9.36
N ALA A 265 13.03 8.16 9.58
CA ALA A 265 13.70 7.06 10.31
C ALA A 265 13.24 6.88 11.77
N GLU A 266 12.64 7.91 12.37
CA GLU A 266 12.08 7.87 13.73
C GLU A 266 10.53 7.82 13.74
N VAL A 267 9.93 7.69 12.56
CA VAL A 267 8.50 7.87 12.31
C VAL A 267 7.93 6.52 11.90
N SER A 268 6.96 6.00 12.66
CA SER A 268 6.35 4.70 12.34
C SER A 268 5.75 4.71 10.92
N PRO A 269 5.66 3.56 10.22
CA PRO A 269 5.04 3.49 8.89
C PRO A 269 3.65 4.15 8.82
N GLU A 270 2.89 4.10 9.92
CA GLU A 270 1.58 4.73 10.08
C GLU A 270 1.67 6.25 10.24
N LEU A 271 2.70 6.77 10.92
CA LEU A 271 2.96 8.20 11.03
C LEU A 271 3.47 8.78 9.69
N ARG A 272 4.21 7.97 8.93
CA ARG A 272 4.67 8.29 7.58
C ARG A 272 3.48 8.39 6.61
N ALA A 273 2.59 7.40 6.59
CA ALA A 273 1.34 7.47 5.80
C ALA A 273 0.44 8.67 6.19
N ARG A 274 0.45 9.09 7.46
CA ARG A 274 -0.30 10.25 7.97
C ARG A 274 0.28 11.61 7.61
N ALA A 275 1.60 11.79 7.72
CA ALA A 275 2.27 13.02 7.28
C ALA A 275 2.03 13.27 5.79
N ILE A 276 1.95 12.19 5.03
CA ILE A 276 1.88 12.22 3.58
C ILE A 276 0.45 12.38 3.02
N LYS A 277 -0.59 11.88 3.70
CA LYS A 277 -2.00 12.23 3.40
C LYS A 277 -2.34 13.73 3.59
N GLY A 278 -1.33 14.59 3.74
CA GLY A 278 -1.48 15.95 4.23
C GLY A 278 -1.70 15.94 5.73
N GLY A 279 -0.69 15.47 6.47
CA GLY A 279 -0.64 15.54 7.92
C GLY A 279 -0.89 16.97 8.38
N GLY A 280 -2.16 17.30 8.63
CA GLY A 280 -2.62 18.62 9.05
C GLY A 280 -3.84 19.19 8.33
N ALA A 281 -4.27 18.74 7.13
CA ALA A 281 -5.13 19.59 6.30
C ALA A 281 -6.66 19.33 6.33
N SER A 282 -7.15 18.15 6.71
CA SER A 282 -8.62 17.89 6.65
C SER A 282 -9.31 17.60 8.00
N ARG A 283 -8.57 17.30 9.08
CA ARG A 283 -9.18 17.08 10.42
C ARG A 283 -9.17 18.31 11.34
N ARG A 284 -8.34 19.32 11.03
CA ARG A 284 -8.22 20.58 11.78
C ARG A 284 -9.01 21.74 11.17
N GLY A 285 -9.67 21.53 10.03
CA GLY A 285 -10.31 22.59 9.25
C GLY A 285 -11.40 23.39 9.97
N HIS A 286 -11.92 22.88 11.09
CA HIS A 286 -12.96 23.55 11.88
C HIS A 286 -12.63 23.74 13.36
N VAL A 287 -11.48 23.28 13.85
CA VAL A 287 -11.14 23.29 15.28
C VAL A 287 -10.07 24.33 15.57
N LYS A 288 -10.35 25.28 16.48
CA LYS A 288 -9.41 26.36 16.79
C LYS A 288 -8.19 25.78 17.52
N SER A 289 -7.00 26.33 17.24
CA SER A 289 -5.75 25.87 17.87
C SER A 289 -5.80 25.89 19.40
N ASP A 290 -6.56 26.81 19.99
CA ASP A 290 -6.73 26.92 21.45
C ASP A 290 -7.60 25.78 22.03
N GLU A 291 -8.54 25.25 21.24
CA GLU A 291 -9.39 24.12 21.65
C GLU A 291 -8.59 22.82 21.64
N ILE A 292 -7.73 22.63 20.64
CA ILE A 292 -6.80 21.48 20.58
C ILE A 292 -5.89 21.46 21.81
N LYS A 293 -5.30 22.60 22.19
CA LYS A 293 -4.44 22.69 23.38
C LYS A 293 -5.20 22.36 24.68
N LYS A 294 -6.48 22.74 24.77
CA LYS A 294 -7.33 22.36 25.92
C LYS A 294 -7.53 20.85 25.98
N VAL A 295 -7.79 20.21 24.83
CA VAL A 295 -7.95 18.75 24.74
C VAL A 295 -6.65 18.04 25.14
N GLU A 296 -5.50 18.48 24.62
CA GLU A 296 -4.19 17.93 24.99
C GLU A 296 -3.90 18.04 26.50
N SER A 297 -4.24 19.18 27.11
CA SER A 297 -4.13 19.38 28.56
C SER A 297 -5.05 18.44 29.35
N VAL A 298 -6.28 18.22 28.87
CA VAL A 298 -7.21 17.26 29.47
C VAL A 298 -6.67 15.85 29.36
N ILE A 299 -6.10 15.46 28.22
CA ILE A 299 -5.50 14.13 28.05
C ILE A 299 -4.38 13.91 29.08
N LEU A 300 -3.47 14.87 29.23
CA LEU A 300 -2.40 14.77 30.24
C LEU A 300 -2.97 14.63 31.65
N LYS A 301 -3.97 15.44 32.02
CA LYS A 301 -4.63 15.37 33.32
C LYS A 301 -5.31 14.01 33.55
N VAL A 302 -5.99 13.46 32.54
CA VAL A 302 -6.64 12.15 32.65
C VAL A 302 -5.60 11.04 32.78
N LEU A 303 -4.45 11.15 32.11
CA LEU A 303 -3.34 10.20 32.24
C LEU A 303 -2.70 10.20 33.62
N GLU A 304 -2.68 11.32 34.34
CA GLU A 304 -2.18 11.33 35.72
C GLU A 304 -2.97 10.39 36.64
N ASN A 305 -4.22 10.07 36.30
CA ASN A 305 -5.00 9.07 36.99
C ASN A 305 -4.61 7.64 36.57
N LYS A 306 -3.50 7.15 37.13
CA LYS A 306 -2.93 5.80 36.90
C LYS A 306 -3.87 4.63 37.24
N LYS A 307 -5.08 4.86 37.76
CA LYS A 307 -6.09 3.80 37.99
C LYS A 307 -6.84 3.42 36.71
N LEU A 308 -6.75 4.22 35.64
CA LEU A 308 -7.51 4.02 34.40
C LEU A 308 -6.84 3.04 33.42
N TYR A 309 -5.57 2.68 33.66
CA TYR A 309 -4.80 1.80 32.79
C TYR A 309 -3.73 1.04 33.59
N GLY A 310 -3.37 -0.16 33.14
CA GLY A 310 -2.37 -1.02 33.74
C GLY A 310 -0.98 -0.82 33.14
N LYS A 311 0.05 -1.24 33.88
CA LYS A 311 1.47 -1.16 33.46
C LYS A 311 1.79 -1.90 32.15
N HIS A 312 0.95 -2.87 31.78
CA HIS A 312 1.13 -3.70 30.58
C HIS A 312 0.17 -3.32 29.43
N ASP A 313 -0.68 -2.31 29.61
CA ASP A 313 -1.57 -1.86 28.55
C ASP A 313 -0.76 -1.19 27.43
N GLN A 314 -1.03 -1.58 26.19
CA GLN A 314 -0.49 -0.93 25.00
C GLN A 314 -1.16 0.43 24.78
N GLN A 315 -0.51 1.39 24.12
CA GLN A 315 -1.03 2.77 23.99
C GLN A 315 -2.44 2.83 23.37
N TYR A 316 -2.78 1.92 22.46
CA TYR A 316 -4.13 1.83 21.88
C TYR A 316 -5.19 1.45 22.92
N GLU A 317 -4.90 0.47 23.79
CA GLU A 317 -5.81 0.08 24.89
C GLU A 317 -5.96 1.20 25.92
N ILE A 318 -4.87 1.91 26.22
CA ILE A 318 -4.92 3.09 27.10
C ILE A 318 -5.82 4.16 26.50
N ALA A 319 -5.62 4.51 25.22
CA ALA A 319 -6.44 5.48 24.52
C ALA A 319 -7.93 5.09 24.58
N ARG A 320 -8.25 3.82 24.31
CA ARG A 320 -9.62 3.29 24.43
C ARG A 320 -10.21 3.47 25.82
N LYS A 321 -9.44 3.15 26.88
CA LYS A 321 -9.89 3.25 28.28
C LYS A 321 -10.11 4.68 28.76
N ILE A 322 -9.31 5.63 28.29
CA ILE A 322 -9.40 7.02 28.75
C ILE A 322 -10.31 7.90 27.89
N THR A 323 -10.77 7.42 26.73
CA THR A 323 -11.56 8.20 25.76
C THR A 323 -12.81 8.82 26.40
N GLU A 324 -13.58 8.05 27.16
CA GLU A 324 -14.83 8.54 27.77
C GLU A 324 -14.57 9.59 28.86
N ASN A 325 -13.48 9.42 29.63
CA ASN A 325 -13.08 10.37 30.65
C ASN A 325 -12.62 11.70 30.02
N VAL A 326 -11.83 11.63 28.95
CA VAL A 326 -11.44 12.81 28.18
C VAL A 326 -12.67 13.46 27.57
N LEU A 327 -13.59 12.70 26.97
CA LEU A 327 -14.84 13.21 26.38
C LEU A 327 -15.67 13.97 27.42
N SER A 328 -15.83 13.42 28.62
CA SER A 328 -16.55 14.05 29.73
C SER A 328 -15.91 15.39 30.13
N GLU A 329 -14.59 15.42 30.28
CA GLU A 329 -13.87 16.64 30.65
C GLU A 329 -13.91 17.71 29.55
N ILE A 330 -13.70 17.36 28.28
CA ILE A 330 -13.78 18.34 27.18
C ILE A 330 -15.23 18.82 26.96
N SER A 331 -16.23 17.97 27.22
CA SER A 331 -17.65 18.39 27.20
C SER A 331 -17.94 19.42 28.30
N SER A 332 -17.36 19.26 29.49
CA SER A 332 -17.49 20.23 30.58
C SER A 332 -16.84 21.60 30.28
N LEU A 333 -15.89 21.62 29.32
CA LEU A 333 -15.23 22.82 28.81
C LEU A 333 -15.96 23.45 27.62
N GLY A 334 -17.13 22.94 27.23
CA GLY A 334 -17.93 23.45 26.11
C GLY A 334 -17.38 23.05 24.73
N ILE A 335 -16.53 22.03 24.66
CA ILE A 335 -15.85 21.59 23.44
C ILE A 335 -16.07 20.08 23.15
N GLY A 336 -17.15 19.50 23.69
CA GLY A 336 -17.50 18.08 23.52
C GLY A 336 -17.82 17.67 22.09
N ASP A 337 -18.38 18.58 21.30
CA ASP A 337 -18.84 18.30 19.93
C ASP A 337 -17.73 18.40 18.87
N ILE A 338 -16.50 18.70 19.30
CA ILE A 338 -15.35 18.88 18.40
C ILE A 338 -14.89 17.55 17.79
N PHE A 339 -15.14 16.44 18.48
CA PHE A 339 -14.73 15.11 18.03
C PHE A 339 -15.91 14.13 18.11
N SER A 340 -16.06 13.27 17.11
CA SER A 340 -16.79 12.02 17.33
C SER A 340 -16.00 11.15 18.33
N LEU A 341 -16.67 10.20 18.99
CA LEU A 341 -16.01 9.29 19.94
C LEU A 341 -14.83 8.52 19.29
N GLY A 342 -14.98 8.14 18.02
CA GLY A 342 -13.94 7.49 17.23
C GLY A 342 -12.76 8.43 16.95
N ASP A 343 -13.06 9.67 16.55
CA ASP A 343 -12.03 10.68 16.27
C ASP A 343 -11.27 11.08 17.55
N LEU A 344 -11.95 11.19 18.68
CA LEU A 344 -11.32 11.49 19.97
C LEU A 344 -10.42 10.35 20.42
N ARG A 345 -10.88 9.10 20.29
CA ARG A 345 -10.07 7.92 20.61
C ARG A 345 -8.79 7.89 19.78
N GLN A 346 -8.91 8.16 18.48
CA GLN A 346 -7.77 8.24 17.59
C GLN A 346 -6.84 9.40 17.95
N PHE A 347 -7.40 10.58 18.25
CA PHE A 347 -6.64 11.76 18.67
C PHE A 347 -5.83 11.51 19.95
N ILE A 348 -6.44 10.84 20.93
CA ILE A 348 -5.78 10.44 22.17
C ILE A 348 -4.64 9.47 21.86
N TRP A 349 -4.92 8.43 21.07
CA TRP A 349 -3.91 7.44 20.71
C TRP A 349 -2.70 8.08 20.03
N ASP A 350 -2.94 9.00 19.09
CA ASP A 350 -1.92 9.77 18.40
C ASP A 350 -1.10 10.62 19.39
N PHE A 351 -1.77 11.32 20.29
CA PHE A 351 -1.13 12.12 21.33
C PHE A 351 -0.25 11.28 22.27
N LEU A 352 -0.66 10.06 22.63
CA LEU A 352 0.13 9.15 23.48
C LEU A 352 1.41 8.68 22.79
N ILE A 353 1.41 8.53 21.47
CA ILE A 353 2.59 8.14 20.69
C ILE A 353 3.56 9.33 20.59
N GLU A 354 3.03 10.51 20.26
CA GLU A 354 3.82 11.67 19.86
C GLU A 354 4.33 12.49 21.06
N ASN A 355 3.52 12.65 22.11
CA ASN A 355 3.81 13.57 23.20
C ASN A 355 4.78 12.97 24.24
N LYS A 356 5.93 13.62 24.44
CA LYS A 356 6.96 13.18 25.41
C LYS A 356 6.44 13.16 26.86
N ALA A 357 5.62 14.12 27.26
CA ALA A 357 5.06 14.19 28.61
C ALA A 357 4.05 13.06 28.85
N ALA A 358 3.16 12.80 27.87
CA ALA A 358 2.24 11.66 27.94
C ALA A 358 3.00 10.33 28.10
N ARG A 359 4.04 10.10 27.28
CA ARG A 359 4.88 8.90 27.40
C ARG A 359 5.62 8.78 28.73
N ALA A 360 5.96 9.90 29.36
CA ALA A 360 6.56 9.89 30.70
C ALA A 360 5.55 9.45 31.78
N LEU A 361 4.27 9.81 31.63
CA LEU A 361 3.19 9.39 32.55
C LEU A 361 2.80 7.92 32.40
N LEU A 362 3.08 7.32 31.24
CA LEU A 362 2.86 5.90 30.95
C LEU A 362 3.97 4.96 31.48
N LYS A 363 5.11 5.51 31.89
CA LYS A 363 6.18 4.77 32.59
C LYS A 363 5.88 4.66 34.09
#